data_AF-M6AGB4-F1
#
_entry.id   AF-M6AGB4-F1
#
_cell.length_a   1.000
_cell.length_b   1.000
_cell.length_c   1.000
_cell.angle_alpha   90.00
_cell.angle_beta   90.00
_cell.angle_gamma   90.00
#
_symmetry.space_group_name_H-M   'P 1'
#
loop_
_entity.id
_entity.type
_entity.pdbx_description
1 polymer ?
#
loop_
_entity_poly.entity_id
_entity_poly.type
_entity_poly.pdbx_seq_one_letter_code
_entity_poly.pdbx_strand_id
1 'polypeptide(L)' 'MALFEKMQIREASIQDLQETAKLFDEYRLFYKQKSDLAGARKFIEEKIRKQESRIYLLMEG' A
#
# COMPACT_ATOMS: atom_id res chain seq x y z
N MET A 1 19.28 9.75 16.68
CA MET A 1 18.98 8.34 17.01
C MET A 1 17.59 8.26 17.66
N ALA A 2 16.53 8.69 16.96
CA ALA A 2 15.15 8.75 17.48
C ALA A 2 14.07 8.64 16.37
N LEU A 3 14.41 8.14 15.17
CA LEU A 3 13.43 8.03 14.07
C LEU A 3 12.50 6.82 14.24
N PHE A 4 12.94 5.78 14.96
CA PHE A 4 12.20 4.52 15.04
C PHE A 4 11.14 4.47 16.15
N GLU A 5 11.17 5.37 17.13
CA GLU A 5 10.19 5.36 18.23
C GLU A 5 8.78 5.77 17.79
N LYS A 6 8.66 6.44 16.64
CA LYS A 6 7.36 6.82 16.05
C LYS A 6 6.92 5.91 14.91
N MET A 7 7.75 4.99 14.46
CA MET A 7 7.40 4.14 13.31
C MET A 7 6.59 2.93 13.77
N GLN A 8 5.40 2.73 13.21
CA GLN A 8 4.55 1.59 13.50
C GLN A 8 4.29 0.78 12.22
N ILE A 9 4.40 -0.54 12.33
CA ILE A 9 3.98 -1.47 11.26
C ILE A 9 2.60 -2.01 11.63
N ARG A 10 1.65 -1.93 10.70
CA ARG A 10 0.35 -2.60 10.85
C ARG A 10 -0.12 -3.19 9.53
N GLU A 11 -1.03 -4.15 9.63
CA GLU A 11 -1.70 -4.71 8.44
C GLU A 11 -2.61 -3.63 7.84
N ALA A 12 -2.58 -3.51 6.51
CA ALA A 12 -3.41 -2.61 5.75
C ALA A 12 -4.86 -3.06 5.82
N SER A 13 -5.76 -2.12 6.10
CA SER A 13 -7.20 -2.34 6.04
C SER A 13 -7.78 -1.70 4.78
N ILE A 14 -9.08 -1.90 4.57
CA ILE A 14 -9.78 -1.22 3.48
C ILE A 14 -9.76 0.32 3.60
N GLN A 15 -9.56 0.86 4.82
CA GLN A 15 -9.41 2.29 5.02
C GLN A 15 -8.12 2.84 4.37
N ASP A 16 -7.09 2.00 4.24
CA ASP A 16 -5.79 2.39 3.66
C ASP A 16 -5.75 2.23 2.13
N LEU A 17 -6.86 1.81 1.51
CA LEU A 17 -6.90 1.42 0.09
C LEU A 17 -6.34 2.51 -0.82
N GLN A 18 -6.70 3.77 -0.59
CA GLN A 18 -6.29 4.87 -1.44
C GLN A 18 -4.78 5.12 -1.36
N GLU A 19 -4.22 5.12 -0.16
CA GLU A 19 -2.78 5.38 0.07
C GLU A 19 -1.94 4.19 -0.41
N THR A 20 -2.37 2.97 -0.08
CA THR A 20 -1.73 1.72 -0.52
C THR A 20 -1.70 1.63 -2.05
N ALA A 21 -2.79 1.99 -2.73
CA ALA A 21 -2.86 1.98 -4.19
C ALA A 21 -1.91 3.00 -4.84
N LYS A 22 -1.75 4.19 -4.25
CA LYS A 22 -0.79 5.19 -4.72
C LYS A 22 0.64 4.70 -4.59
N LEU A 23 1.03 4.20 -3.41
CA LEU A 23 2.35 3.63 -3.17
C LEU A 23 2.64 2.45 -4.11
N PHE A 24 1.64 1.61 -4.37
CA PHE A 24 1.76 0.51 -5.31
C PHE A 24 1.93 0.98 -6.76
N ASP A 25 1.22 2.02 -7.20
CA ASP A 25 1.39 2.58 -8.55
C ASP A 25 2.76 3.27 -8.71
N GLU A 26 3.22 3.99 -7.68
CA GLU A 26 4.57 4.58 -7.65
C GLU A 26 5.67 3.52 -7.72
N TYR A 27 5.50 2.42 -6.98
CA TYR A 27 6.38 1.25 -7.08
C TYR A 27 6.41 0.67 -8.50
N ARG A 28 5.25 0.54 -9.17
CA ARG A 28 5.16 0.08 -10.55
C ARG A 28 5.85 1.04 -11.53
N LEU A 29 5.67 2.34 -11.35
CA LEU A 29 6.34 3.39 -12.13
C LEU A 29 7.87 3.32 -11.98
N PHE A 30 8.39 3.10 -10.77
CA PHE A 30 9.82 2.91 -10.53
C PHE A 30 10.39 1.74 -11.36
N TYR A 31 9.63 0.66 -11.52
CA TYR A 31 9.95 -0.46 -12.41
C TYR A 31 9.55 -0.24 -13.87
N LYS A 32 9.37 1.01 -14.30
CA LYS A 32 9.07 1.43 -15.69
C LYS A 32 7.75 0.89 -16.25
N GLN A 33 6.81 0.47 -15.39
CA GLN A 33 5.45 0.22 -15.85
C GLN A 33 4.71 1.53 -16.08
N LYS A 34 3.67 1.51 -16.92
CA LYS A 34 2.78 2.66 -17.09
C LYS A 34 1.90 2.83 -15.85
N SER A 35 1.75 4.07 -15.38
CA SER A 35 0.80 4.39 -14.31
C SER A 35 -0.61 3.95 -14.70
N ASP A 36 -1.27 3.27 -13.77
CA ASP A 36 -2.68 2.93 -13.83
C ASP A 36 -3.20 2.86 -12.39
N LEU A 37 -3.45 4.04 -11.82
CA LEU A 37 -3.92 4.17 -10.43
C LEU A 37 -5.28 3.50 -10.21
N ALA A 38 -6.16 3.50 -11.22
CA ALA A 38 -7.46 2.84 -11.13
C ALA A 38 -7.31 1.32 -11.05
N GLY A 39 -6.45 0.74 -11.91
CA GLY A 39 -6.09 -0.67 -11.87
C GLY A 39 -5.37 -1.06 -10.58
N ALA A 40 -4.42 -0.23 -10.11
CA ALA A 40 -3.73 -0.41 -8.83
C ALA A 40 -4.72 -0.46 -7.66
N ARG A 41 -5.67 0.48 -7.60
CA ARG A 41 -6.72 0.50 -6.57
C ARG A 41 -7.57 -0.77 -6.61
N LYS A 42 -8.05 -1.17 -7.78
CA LYS A 42 -8.86 -2.40 -7.92
C LYS A 42 -8.08 -3.64 -7.47
N PHE A 43 -6.81 -3.75 -7.88
CA PHE A 43 -5.95 -4.86 -7.50
C PHE A 43 -5.79 -4.97 -5.98
N ILE A 44 -5.41 -3.86 -5.31
CA ILE A 44 -5.22 -3.85 -3.85
C ILE A 44 -6.53 -4.13 -3.12
N GLU A 45 -7.67 -3.57 -3.57
CA GLU A 45 -8.98 -3.84 -2.99
C GLU A 45 -9.34 -5.34 -3.03
N GLU A 46 -9.14 -5.99 -4.18
CA GLU A 46 -9.40 -7.42 -4.32
C GLU A 46 -8.52 -8.25 -3.39
N LYS A 47 -7.24 -7.90 -3.26
CA LYS A 47 -6.30 -8.60 -2.36
C LYS A 47 -6.70 -8.50 -0.89
N ILE A 48 -7.10 -7.31 -0.43
CA ILE A 48 -7.56 -7.08 0.93
C ILE A 48 -8.88 -7.82 1.18
N ARG A 49 -9.89 -7.64 0.32
CA ARG A 49 -11.24 -8.20 0.53
C ARG A 49 -11.27 -9.73 0.48
N LYS A 50 -10.49 -10.33 -0.41
CA LYS A 50 -10.43 -11.79 -0.57
C LYS A 50 -9.42 -12.45 0.37
N GLN A 51 -8.68 -11.68 1.17
CA GLN A 51 -7.61 -12.18 2.04
C GLN A 51 -6.56 -13.02 1.30
N GLU A 52 -6.37 -12.77 -0.01
CA GLU A 52 -5.39 -13.46 -0.84
C GLU A 52 -3.95 -13.00 -0.55
N SER A 53 -3.81 -11.84 0.11
CA SER A 53 -2.52 -11.29 0.48
C SER A 53 -2.65 -10.50 1.77
N ARG A 54 -1.60 -10.55 2.59
CA ARG A 54 -1.46 -9.69 3.77
C ARG A 54 -0.49 -8.56 3.43
N ILE A 55 -1.00 -7.35 3.41
CA ILE A 55 -0.23 -6.14 3.09
C ILE A 55 0.11 -5.45 4.40
N TYR A 56 1.38 -5.09 4.60
CA TYR A 56 1.82 -4.37 5.80
C TYR A 56 2.30 -2.97 5.40
N LEU A 57 1.88 -1.98 6.18
CA LEU A 57 2.26 -0.58 6.01
C LEU A 57 3.15 -0.16 7.16
N LEU A 58 4.22 0.58 6.84
CA LEU A 58 5.03 1.32 7.80
C LEU A 58 4.48 2.74 7.85
N MET A 59 3.96 3.13 9.01
CA MET A 59 3.41 4.46 9.25
C MET A 59 4.34 5.21 10.19
N GLU A 60 4.56 6.50 9.90
CA GLU A 60 5.10 7.43 10.90
C GLU A 60 3.97 7.82 11.87
N GLY A 61 4.29 7.87 13.16
CA GLY A 61 3.36 8.14 14.27
C GLY A 61 3.38 9.56 14.78
#